data_AF-A0A317XIQ7-F1
#
_entry.id   AF-A0A317XIQ7-F1
#
_cell.length_a   1.000
_cell.length_b   1.000
_cell.length_c   1.000
_cell.angle_alpha   90.00
_cell.angle_beta   90.00
_cell.angle_gamma   90.00
#
_symmetry.space_group_name_H-M   'P 1'
#
loop_
_entity.id
_entity.type
_entity.pdbx_description
1 polymer ?
#
loop_
_entity_poly.entity_id
_entity_poly.type
_entity_poly.pdbx_seq_one_letter_code
_entity_poly.pdbx_strand_id
1 'polypeptide(L)'
;MTSATQHPLPAELGVLLGRCTGSDSASDVSSLPPLRATKPFDISLRPVILALASTPIPVIGILHLLNDDLESAHTLVQADENNDDSNLIHSILHRREADFWNSKWWLDQFHHGFLDDLYSRRSANAGNGGRGDGRYGAKQFVDLVERVTTKPATTACAAKKDLETAKTWQAREHLALAQYLFQKYGLVLST
;
A
#
# COMPACT_ATOMS: atom_id res chain seq x y z
N MET A 1 -25.04 -18.00 -16.51
CA MET A 1 -23.87 -17.41 -15.80
C MET A 1 -23.49 -16.16 -16.57
N THR A 2 -23.93 -14.99 -16.10
CA THR A 2 -23.59 -13.69 -16.71
C THR A 2 -22.12 -13.41 -16.42
N SER A 3 -21.29 -13.37 -17.46
CA SER A 3 -19.90 -12.93 -17.35
C SER A 3 -19.90 -11.51 -16.77
N ALA A 4 -19.28 -11.31 -15.61
CA ALA A 4 -19.11 -9.97 -15.06
C ALA A 4 -18.31 -9.14 -16.09
N THR A 5 -18.83 -7.97 -16.45
CA THR A 5 -18.14 -7.03 -17.35
C THR A 5 -16.83 -6.61 -16.68
N GLN A 6 -15.70 -7.09 -17.19
CA GLN A 6 -14.39 -6.66 -16.70
C GLN A 6 -14.05 -5.30 -17.32
N HIS A 7 -13.52 -4.41 -16.49
CA HIS A 7 -13.10 -3.08 -16.92
C HIS A 7 -11.58 -3.06 -17.13
N PRO A 8 -11.09 -2.83 -18.36
CA PRO A 8 -9.65 -2.83 -18.62
C PRO A 8 -8.99 -1.55 -18.07
N LEU A 9 -7.89 -1.72 -17.36
CA LEU A 9 -6.98 -0.63 -16.99
C LEU A 9 -5.97 -0.38 -18.13
N PRO A 10 -5.57 0.88 -18.38
CA PRO A 10 -4.52 1.21 -19.36
C PRO A 10 -3.23 0.43 -19.12
N ALA A 11 -2.61 -0.07 -20.19
CA ALA A 11 -1.41 -0.92 -20.11
C ALA A 11 -0.21 -0.17 -19.49
N GLU A 12 -0.17 1.15 -19.65
CA GLU A 12 0.83 2.06 -19.07
C GLU A 12 0.89 1.95 -17.54
N LEU A 13 -0.23 1.59 -16.89
CA LEU A 13 -0.29 1.43 -15.43
C LEU A 13 0.34 0.12 -14.96
N GLY A 14 0.63 -0.83 -15.86
CA GLY A 14 1.28 -2.09 -15.53
C GLY A 14 2.64 -1.91 -14.84
N VAL A 15 3.36 -0.83 -15.17
CA VAL A 15 4.64 -0.48 -14.53
C VAL A 15 4.49 -0.31 -13.02
N LEU A 16 3.36 0.23 -12.55
CA LEU A 16 3.12 0.50 -11.13
C LEU A 16 3.05 -0.80 -10.31
N LEU A 17 2.44 -1.85 -10.85
CA LEU A 17 2.43 -3.16 -10.21
C LEU A 17 3.83 -3.81 -10.24
N GLY A 18 4.53 -3.70 -11.37
CA GLY A 18 5.87 -4.25 -11.56
C GLY A 18 6.91 -3.70 -10.58
N ARG A 19 6.73 -2.45 -10.11
CA ARG A 19 7.59 -1.87 -9.05
C ARG A 19 7.52 -2.61 -7.73
N CYS A 20 6.39 -3.27 -7.46
CA CYS A 20 6.15 -3.95 -6.19
C CYS A 20 6.43 -5.45 -6.24
N THR A 21 6.65 -6.03 -7.43
CA THR A 21 6.96 -7.45 -7.64
C THR A 21 8.46 -7.72 -7.58
N GLY A 22 9.20 -7.03 -6.69
CA GLY A 22 10.66 -7.17 -6.59
C GLY A 22 11.08 -8.63 -6.74
N SER A 23 12.00 -8.90 -7.68
CA SER A 23 12.34 -10.26 -8.13
C SER A 23 12.45 -11.22 -6.95
N ASP A 24 11.93 -12.44 -7.08
CA ASP A 24 11.96 -13.49 -6.02
C ASP A 24 13.39 -13.82 -5.50
N SER A 25 14.44 -13.25 -6.09
CA SER A 25 15.78 -13.18 -5.54
C SER A 25 15.93 -11.96 -4.62
N ALA A 26 16.47 -12.17 -3.42
CA ALA A 26 16.87 -11.15 -2.44
C ALA A 26 17.82 -10.03 -2.95
N SER A 27 18.10 -9.98 -4.24
CA SER A 27 18.88 -8.98 -4.93
C SER A 27 18.02 -7.79 -5.38
N ASP A 28 18.08 -6.79 -4.51
CA ASP A 28 17.99 -5.37 -4.79
C ASP A 28 16.75 -4.64 -4.26
N VAL A 29 16.64 -4.62 -2.94
CA VAL A 29 15.72 -3.77 -2.18
C VAL A 29 15.90 -2.27 -2.51
N SER A 30 16.99 -1.85 -3.17
CA SER A 30 17.13 -0.47 -3.64
C SER A 30 16.13 -0.12 -4.76
N SER A 31 15.75 -1.11 -5.59
CA SER A 31 14.77 -0.95 -6.67
C SER A 31 13.31 -0.81 -6.20
N LEU A 32 13.01 -1.29 -4.98
CA LEU A 32 11.67 -1.18 -4.40
C LEU A 32 11.30 0.28 -4.07
N PRO A 33 10.00 0.64 -4.10
CA PRO A 33 9.54 1.98 -3.75
C PRO A 33 10.07 2.45 -2.39
N PRO A 34 10.42 3.75 -2.24
CA PRO A 34 10.87 4.28 -0.97
C PRO A 34 9.74 4.24 0.06
N LEU A 35 10.09 4.05 1.34
CA LEU A 35 9.12 4.12 2.43
C LEU A 35 8.44 5.51 2.48
N ARG A 36 9.25 6.55 2.25
CA ARG A 36 8.83 7.95 2.19
C ARG A 36 9.20 8.52 0.82
N ALA A 37 8.19 8.74 -0.02
CA ALA A 37 8.40 9.44 -1.28
C ALA A 37 8.30 10.95 -1.07
N THR A 38 9.07 11.70 -1.86
CA THR A 38 9.02 13.17 -1.91
C THR A 38 8.48 13.70 -3.24
N LYS A 39 8.30 12.82 -4.22
CA LYS A 39 7.76 13.13 -5.55
C LYS A 39 7.14 11.86 -6.16
N PRO A 40 6.23 12.01 -7.15
CA PRO A 40 5.76 10.89 -7.94
C PRO A 40 6.92 10.12 -8.59
N PHE A 41 6.71 8.81 -8.75
CA PHE A 41 7.60 7.93 -9.49
C PHE A 41 7.65 8.33 -10.96
N ASP A 42 6.48 8.49 -11.57
CA ASP A 42 6.34 8.96 -12.94
C ASP A 42 5.19 9.99 -13.04
N ILE A 43 5.56 11.24 -13.29
CA ILE A 43 4.59 12.33 -13.40
C ILE A 43 3.67 12.18 -14.63
N SER A 44 4.11 11.46 -15.67
CA SER A 44 3.33 11.23 -16.88
C SER A 44 2.13 10.30 -16.65
N LEU A 45 2.16 9.49 -15.58
CA LEU A 45 1.06 8.59 -15.23
C LEU A 45 -0.10 9.32 -14.53
N ARG A 46 0.13 10.50 -13.94
CA ARG A 46 -0.92 11.28 -13.27
C ARG A 46 -2.13 11.55 -14.19
N PRO A 47 -1.98 12.12 -15.40
CA PRO A 47 -3.13 12.31 -16.29
C PRO A 47 -3.80 11.01 -16.73
N VAL A 48 -3.03 9.91 -16.84
CA VAL A 48 -3.59 8.57 -17.18
C VAL A 48 -4.49 8.07 -16.05
N ILE A 49 -4.06 8.21 -14.80
CA ILE A 49 -4.84 7.82 -13.62
C ILE A 49 -6.09 8.71 -13.48
N LEU A 50 -5.96 10.03 -13.67
CA LEU A 50 -7.09 10.97 -13.60
C LEU A 50 -8.14 10.72 -14.70
N ALA A 51 -7.74 10.17 -15.85
CA ALA A 51 -8.68 9.81 -16.92
C ALA A 51 -9.61 8.65 -16.53
N LEU A 52 -9.33 7.93 -15.43
CA LEU A 52 -10.15 6.84 -14.91
C LEU A 52 -11.35 7.33 -14.08
N ALA A 53 -11.91 8.50 -14.35
CA ALA A 53 -12.92 9.17 -13.51
C ALA A 53 -14.21 8.36 -13.23
N SER A 54 -14.53 7.36 -14.05
CA SER A 54 -15.66 6.44 -13.83
C SER A 54 -15.31 5.24 -12.93
N THR A 55 -14.06 5.12 -12.52
CA THR A 55 -13.55 4.03 -11.67
C THR A 55 -13.75 4.41 -10.19
N PRO A 56 -14.04 3.44 -9.30
CA PRO A 56 -14.18 3.72 -7.87
C PRO A 56 -12.95 4.41 -7.27
N ILE A 57 -13.20 5.39 -6.37
CA ILE A 57 -12.16 6.21 -5.75
C ILE A 57 -11.02 5.39 -5.12
N PRO A 58 -11.26 4.29 -4.36
CA PRO A 58 -10.17 3.50 -3.80
C PRO A 58 -9.19 2.97 -4.85
N VAL A 59 -9.67 2.62 -6.04
CA VAL A 59 -8.82 2.14 -7.13
C VAL A 59 -7.93 3.27 -7.65
N ILE A 60 -8.49 4.46 -7.85
CA ILE A 60 -7.73 5.64 -8.30
C ILE A 60 -6.71 6.03 -7.21
N GLY A 61 -7.13 5.99 -5.94
CA GLY A 61 -6.28 6.24 -4.77
C GLY A 61 -5.08 5.29 -4.67
N ILE A 62 -5.30 3.98 -4.81
CA ILE A 62 -4.18 3.01 -4.77
C ILE A 62 -3.22 3.18 -5.96
N LEU A 63 -3.72 3.56 -7.14
CA LEU A 63 -2.87 3.85 -8.30
C LEU A 63 -1.98 5.08 -8.07
N HIS A 64 -2.52 6.18 -7.52
CA HIS A 64 -1.69 7.33 -7.14
C HIS A 64 -0.70 6.97 -6.03
N LEU A 65 -1.10 6.17 -5.03
CA LEU A 65 -0.21 5.70 -3.97
C LEU A 65 0.96 4.88 -4.53
N LEU A 66 0.67 3.95 -5.45
CA LEU A 66 1.69 3.16 -6.16
C LEU A 66 2.59 4.02 -7.05
N ASN A 67 2.09 5.14 -7.56
CA ASN A 67 2.88 6.13 -8.30
C ASN A 67 3.62 7.12 -7.39
N ASP A 68 3.63 6.91 -6.07
CA ASP A 68 4.24 7.85 -5.11
C ASP A 68 3.65 9.29 -5.16
N ASP A 69 2.46 9.44 -5.76
CA ASP A 69 1.73 10.69 -5.91
C ASP A 69 0.82 10.92 -4.69
N LEU A 70 1.46 11.13 -3.54
CA LEU A 70 0.79 11.12 -2.24
C LEU A 70 -0.29 12.21 -2.12
N GLU A 71 -0.04 13.41 -2.66
CA GLU A 71 -0.98 14.53 -2.62
C GLU A 71 -2.30 14.20 -3.36
N SER A 72 -2.19 13.64 -4.56
CA SER A 72 -3.36 13.25 -5.37
C SER A 72 -4.13 12.13 -4.69
N ALA A 73 -3.41 11.11 -4.18
CA ALA A 73 -4.02 9.99 -3.46
C ALA A 73 -4.76 10.48 -2.19
N HIS A 74 -4.12 11.33 -1.38
CA HIS A 74 -4.66 11.87 -0.14
C HIS A 74 -5.93 12.68 -0.39
N THR A 75 -5.89 13.62 -1.35
CA THR A 75 -7.04 14.44 -1.71
C THR A 75 -8.25 13.58 -2.11
N LEU A 76 -8.01 12.51 -2.89
CA LEU A 76 -9.07 11.62 -3.35
C LEU A 76 -9.69 10.81 -2.21
N VAL A 77 -8.88 10.12 -1.40
CA VAL A 77 -9.42 9.23 -0.36
C VAL A 77 -10.01 9.98 0.82
N GLN A 78 -9.49 11.18 1.13
CA GLN A 78 -10.08 12.08 2.13
C GLN A 78 -11.47 12.59 1.69
N ALA A 79 -11.74 12.67 0.39
CA ALA A 79 -13.08 13.00 -0.11
C ALA A 79 -14.06 11.81 -0.04
N ASP A 80 -13.57 10.60 0.25
CA ASP A 80 -14.31 9.33 0.24
C ASP A 80 -14.25 8.60 1.61
N GLU A 81 -14.20 9.35 2.71
CA GLU A 81 -14.03 8.81 4.08
C GLU A 81 -15.19 7.91 4.58
N ASN A 82 -16.31 7.86 3.85
CA ASN A 82 -17.40 6.92 4.12
C ASN A 82 -17.13 5.51 3.56
N ASN A 83 -16.00 5.30 2.87
CA ASN A 83 -15.61 4.04 2.25
C ASN A 83 -14.39 3.45 2.95
N ASP A 84 -14.55 2.26 3.53
CA ASP A 84 -13.49 1.59 4.28
C ASP A 84 -12.25 1.27 3.43
N ASP A 85 -12.40 1.01 2.13
CA ASP A 85 -11.24 0.79 1.24
C ASP A 85 -10.41 2.08 1.08
N SER A 86 -11.08 3.24 0.99
CA SER A 86 -10.44 4.56 0.96
C SER A 86 -9.79 4.90 2.30
N ASN A 87 -10.47 4.62 3.42
CA ASN A 87 -9.91 4.80 4.77
C ASN A 87 -8.66 3.94 5.00
N LEU A 88 -8.63 2.72 4.45
CA LEU A 88 -7.45 1.88 4.49
C LEU A 88 -6.28 2.52 3.72
N ILE A 89 -6.51 3.00 2.50
CA ILE A 89 -5.48 3.73 1.73
C ILE A 89 -5.03 4.99 2.48
N HIS A 90 -5.95 5.72 3.10
CA HIS A 90 -5.68 6.93 3.89
C HIS A 90 -4.74 6.63 5.08
N SER A 91 -5.00 5.54 5.79
CA SER A 91 -4.12 5.08 6.88
C SER A 91 -2.70 4.78 6.37
N ILE A 92 -2.57 4.20 5.17
CA ILE A 92 -1.28 3.90 4.54
C ILE A 92 -0.59 5.20 4.09
N LEU A 93 -1.33 6.15 3.52
CA LEU A 93 -0.81 7.45 3.08
C LEU A 93 -0.13 8.19 4.23
N HIS A 94 -0.79 8.31 5.38
CA HIS A 94 -0.19 8.97 6.54
C HIS A 94 1.11 8.29 7.01
N ARG A 95 1.20 6.96 6.91
CA ARG A 95 2.47 6.25 7.19
C ARG A 95 3.58 6.68 6.21
N ARG A 96 3.24 6.88 4.94
CA ARG A 96 4.18 7.30 3.89
C ARG A 96 4.59 8.77 4.01
N GLU A 97 3.70 9.60 4.52
CA GLU A 97 3.94 11.01 4.85
C GLU A 97 4.76 11.18 6.14
N ALA A 98 4.97 10.10 6.90
CA ALA A 98 5.53 10.07 8.26
C ALA A 98 4.65 10.72 9.33
N ASP A 99 3.34 10.78 9.09
CA ASP A 99 2.33 11.03 10.12
C ASP A 99 1.89 9.70 10.75
N PHE A 100 2.80 9.08 11.50
CA PHE A 100 2.61 7.74 12.06
C PHE A 100 1.49 7.68 13.10
N TRP A 101 1.27 8.78 13.81
CA TRP A 101 0.18 8.85 14.79
C TRP A 101 -1.17 8.81 14.07
N ASN A 102 -1.35 9.63 13.04
CA ASN A 102 -2.61 9.70 12.32
C ASN A 102 -2.87 8.42 11.49
N SER A 103 -1.82 7.81 10.95
CA SER A 103 -1.90 6.47 10.34
C SER A 103 -2.51 5.44 11.31
N LYS A 104 -2.05 5.40 12.56
CA LYS A 104 -2.59 4.50 13.58
C LYS A 104 -3.99 4.89 14.04
N TRP A 105 -4.30 6.19 14.10
CA TRP A 105 -5.62 6.69 14.45
C TRP A 105 -6.66 6.27 13.41
N TRP A 106 -6.36 6.39 12.12
CA TRP A 106 -7.25 5.93 11.03
C TRP A 106 -7.52 4.44 11.12
N LEU A 107 -6.50 3.61 11.39
CA LEU A 107 -6.67 2.17 11.61
C LEU A 107 -7.64 1.84 12.76
N ASP A 108 -7.89 2.77 13.70
CA ASP A 108 -8.89 2.59 14.74
C ASP A 108 -10.33 2.92 14.31
N GLN A 109 -10.51 3.71 13.24
CA GLN A 109 -11.82 4.23 12.85
C GLN A 109 -12.68 3.23 12.07
N PHE A 110 -12.08 2.19 11.49
CA PHE A 110 -12.78 1.25 10.63
C PHE A 110 -12.40 -0.22 10.92
N HIS A 111 -13.10 -1.15 10.27
CA HIS A 111 -12.72 -2.56 10.18
C HIS A 111 -12.64 -2.95 8.71
N HIS A 112 -11.64 -3.74 8.33
CA HIS A 112 -11.43 -4.09 6.93
C HIS A 112 -10.88 -5.50 6.77
N GLY A 113 -11.66 -6.40 6.17
CA GLY A 113 -11.34 -7.84 6.09
C GLY A 113 -9.99 -8.15 5.42
N PHE A 114 -9.58 -7.35 4.42
CA PHE A 114 -8.24 -7.46 3.83
C PHE A 114 -7.09 -7.39 4.85
N LEU A 115 -7.22 -6.58 5.91
CA LEU A 115 -6.19 -6.48 6.94
C LEU A 115 -6.04 -7.81 7.67
N ASP A 116 -7.15 -8.48 8.00
CA ASP A 116 -7.13 -9.77 8.66
C ASP A 116 -6.44 -10.81 7.78
N ASP A 117 -6.77 -10.84 6.48
CA ASP A 117 -6.15 -11.75 5.52
C ASP A 117 -4.64 -11.50 5.32
N LEU A 118 -4.23 -10.24 5.20
CA LEU A 118 -2.85 -9.87 4.93
C LEU A 118 -1.96 -10.09 6.17
N TYR A 119 -2.43 -9.65 7.34
CA TYR A 119 -1.63 -9.60 8.56
C TYR A 119 -1.74 -10.85 9.44
N SER A 120 -2.83 -11.64 9.36
CA SER A 120 -2.86 -12.94 10.03
C SER A 120 -1.76 -13.87 9.51
N ARG A 121 -1.46 -13.82 8.21
CA ARG A 121 -0.33 -14.56 7.60
C ARG A 121 1.03 -14.10 8.12
N ARG A 122 1.16 -12.84 8.54
CA ARG A 122 2.39 -12.30 9.15
C ARG A 122 2.52 -12.79 10.59
N SER A 123 1.44 -12.73 11.37
CA SER A 123 1.40 -13.16 12.77
C SER A 123 1.72 -14.66 12.93
N ALA A 124 1.19 -15.50 12.03
CA ALA A 124 1.47 -16.95 12.01
C ALA A 124 2.97 -17.27 11.86
N ASN A 125 3.72 -16.44 11.12
CA ASN A 125 5.16 -16.62 10.90
C ASN A 125 6.03 -15.95 11.96
N ALA A 126 5.46 -15.09 12.81
CA ALA A 126 6.20 -14.34 13.83
C ALA A 126 6.31 -15.08 15.19
N GLY A 127 5.73 -16.28 15.32
CA GLY A 127 5.90 -17.17 16.47
C GLY A 127 5.40 -16.64 17.82
N ASN A 128 4.74 -15.48 17.84
CA ASN A 128 4.47 -14.75 19.07
C ASN A 128 2.98 -14.45 19.23
N GLY A 129 2.15 -15.51 19.35
CA GLY A 129 0.79 -15.50 19.91
C GLY A 129 -0.13 -14.34 19.52
N GLY A 130 0.08 -13.72 18.36
CA GLY A 130 -0.55 -12.46 18.02
C GLY A 130 -2.03 -12.71 17.80
N ARG A 131 -2.87 -12.01 18.57
CA ARG A 131 -4.32 -11.93 18.36
C ARG A 131 -4.53 -11.76 16.85
N GLY A 132 -5.34 -12.61 16.23
CA GLY A 132 -5.61 -12.63 14.79
C GLY A 132 -6.38 -11.40 14.29
N ASP A 133 -5.98 -10.21 14.76
CA ASP A 133 -6.53 -8.92 14.44
C ASP A 133 -5.58 -8.24 13.45
N GLY A 134 -6.02 -8.14 12.19
CA GLY A 134 -5.24 -7.55 11.12
C GLY A 134 -4.85 -6.10 11.39
N ARG A 135 -5.68 -5.36 12.14
CA ARG A 135 -5.41 -3.99 12.57
C ARG A 135 -4.16 -3.92 13.44
N TYR A 136 -4.03 -4.83 14.40
CA TYR A 136 -2.85 -4.87 15.26
C TYR A 136 -1.57 -5.11 14.44
N GLY A 137 -1.63 -6.02 13.46
CA GLY A 137 -0.51 -6.26 12.54
C GLY A 137 -0.15 -5.05 11.67
N ALA A 138 -1.16 -4.31 11.21
CA ALA A 138 -0.96 -3.06 10.46
C ALA A 138 -0.29 -1.98 11.32
N LYS A 139 -0.73 -1.80 12.56
CA LYS A 139 -0.10 -0.87 13.52
C LYS A 139 1.35 -1.25 13.83
N GLN A 140 1.64 -2.54 14.01
CA GLN A 140 3.03 -3.00 14.14
C GLN A 140 3.88 -2.71 12.90
N PHE A 141 3.27 -2.67 11.71
CA PHE A 141 3.99 -2.24 10.52
C PHE A 141 4.27 -0.73 10.53
N VAL A 142 3.31 0.09 10.96
CA VAL A 142 3.54 1.53 11.18
C VAL A 142 4.73 1.74 12.13
N ASP A 143 4.78 1.02 13.25
CA ASP A 143 5.87 1.13 14.23
C ASP A 143 7.24 0.69 13.66
N LEU A 144 7.26 -0.28 12.75
CA LEU A 144 8.48 -0.67 12.02
C LEU A 144 8.95 0.46 11.10
N VAL A 145 8.05 1.03 10.29
CA VAL A 145 8.38 2.13 9.37
C VAL A 145 8.83 3.38 10.14
N GLU A 146 8.13 3.73 11.21
CA GLU A 146 8.53 4.83 12.11
C GLU A 146 9.95 4.61 12.64
N ARG A 147 10.23 3.41 13.18
CA ARG A 147 11.56 3.10 13.73
C ARG A 147 12.67 3.27 12.69
N VAL A 148 12.51 2.74 11.48
CA VAL A 148 13.57 2.79 10.45
C VAL A 148 13.73 4.15 9.79
N THR A 149 12.74 5.04 9.90
CA THR A 149 12.77 6.37 9.26
C THR A 149 13.03 7.53 10.21
N THR A 150 12.91 7.31 11.52
CA THR A 150 13.05 8.36 12.54
C THR A 150 14.14 8.11 13.58
N LYS A 151 14.48 6.84 13.86
CA LYS A 151 15.42 6.49 14.94
C LYS A 151 16.74 5.96 14.36
N PRO A 152 17.89 6.38 14.90
CA PRO A 152 19.16 5.74 14.58
C PRO A 152 19.13 4.30 15.11
N ALA A 153 19.50 3.35 14.24
CA ALA A 153 19.59 1.95 14.63
C ALA A 153 20.74 1.72 15.61
N THR A 154 20.60 0.70 16.46
CA THR A 154 21.65 0.28 17.41
C THR A 154 22.92 -0.21 16.71
N THR A 155 22.78 -0.79 15.51
CA THR A 155 23.90 -1.18 14.64
C THR A 155 23.54 -0.99 13.17
N ALA A 156 24.55 -0.79 12.31
CA ALA A 156 24.36 -0.64 10.87
C ALA A 156 23.74 -1.89 10.21
N CYS A 157 24.06 -3.10 10.71
CA CYS A 157 23.50 -4.35 10.19
C CYS A 157 22.01 -4.49 10.52
N ALA A 158 21.61 -4.16 11.76
CA ALA A 158 20.21 -4.14 12.14
C ALA A 158 19.42 -3.07 11.36
N ALA A 159 20.00 -1.90 11.14
CA ALA A 159 19.40 -0.82 10.34
C ALA A 159 19.07 -1.31 8.92
N LYS A 160 20.04 -1.96 8.27
CA LYS A 160 19.90 -2.47 6.91
C LYS A 160 18.81 -3.54 6.84
N LYS A 161 18.81 -4.51 7.75
CA LYS A 161 17.82 -5.59 7.79
C LYS A 161 16.40 -5.07 8.03
N ASP A 162 16.21 -4.15 8.97
CA ASP A 162 14.90 -3.58 9.26
C ASP A 162 14.40 -2.73 8.08
N LEU A 163 15.27 -1.96 7.44
CA LEU A 163 14.94 -1.20 6.23
C LEU A 163 14.53 -2.13 5.08
N GLU A 164 15.30 -3.19 4.83
CA GLU A 164 15.00 -4.19 3.80
C GLU A 164 13.64 -4.84 4.06
N THR A 165 13.42 -5.28 5.30
CA THR A 165 12.14 -5.85 5.75
C THR A 165 11.00 -4.88 5.52
N ALA A 166 11.16 -3.62 5.89
CA ALA A 166 10.12 -2.60 5.74
C ALA A 166 9.79 -2.32 4.27
N LYS A 167 10.79 -2.18 3.40
CA LYS A 167 10.58 -1.92 1.96
C LYS A 167 9.91 -3.10 1.27
N THR A 168 10.38 -4.32 1.52
CA THR A 168 9.76 -5.54 0.98
C THR A 168 8.32 -5.67 1.44
N TRP A 169 8.04 -5.39 2.71
CA TRP A 169 6.68 -5.48 3.24
C TRP A 169 5.75 -4.40 2.70
N GLN A 170 6.25 -3.17 2.53
CA GLN A 170 5.48 -2.09 1.91
C GLN A 170 5.08 -2.44 0.48
N ALA A 171 6.05 -2.92 -0.32
CA ALA A 171 5.79 -3.33 -1.70
C ALA A 171 4.73 -4.43 -1.77
N ARG A 172 4.84 -5.44 -0.90
CA ARG A 172 3.87 -6.53 -0.82
C ARG A 172 2.48 -6.05 -0.37
N GLU A 173 2.39 -5.19 0.64
CA GLU A 173 1.10 -4.65 1.10
C GLU A 173 0.41 -3.85 0.00
N HIS A 174 1.13 -2.94 -0.66
CA HIS A 174 0.54 -2.13 -1.74
C HIS A 174 0.09 -2.98 -2.93
N LEU A 175 0.91 -3.95 -3.35
CA LEU A 175 0.56 -4.84 -4.45
C LEU A 175 -0.67 -5.70 -4.11
N ALA A 176 -0.68 -6.29 -2.91
CA ALA A 176 -1.81 -7.10 -2.45
C ALA A 176 -3.09 -6.26 -2.34
N LEU A 177 -3.00 -5.02 -1.85
CA LEU A 177 -4.15 -4.12 -1.77
C LEU A 177 -4.66 -3.74 -3.16
N ALA A 178 -3.76 -3.41 -4.09
CA ALA A 178 -4.14 -3.13 -5.48
C ALA A 178 -4.86 -4.32 -6.12
N GLN A 179 -4.32 -5.53 -5.96
CA GLN A 179 -4.93 -6.77 -6.46
C GLN A 179 -6.31 -7.03 -5.83
N TYR A 180 -6.43 -6.84 -4.52
CA TYR A 180 -7.71 -6.96 -3.81
C TYR A 180 -8.75 -5.98 -4.36
N LEU A 181 -8.38 -4.71 -4.54
CA LEU A 181 -9.29 -3.68 -5.08
C LEU A 181 -9.67 -3.98 -6.53
N PHE A 182 -8.71 -4.40 -7.36
CA PHE A 182 -9.00 -4.75 -8.75
C PHE A 182 -9.96 -5.93 -8.84
N GLN A 183 -9.76 -6.96 -8.00
CA GLN A 183 -10.69 -8.08 -7.92
C GLN A 183 -12.08 -7.64 -7.43
N LYS A 184 -12.15 -6.86 -6.35
CA LYS A 184 -13.40 -6.37 -5.76
C LYS A 184 -14.23 -5.53 -6.73
N TYR A 185 -13.54 -4.70 -7.54
CA TYR A 185 -14.18 -3.78 -8.47
C TYR A 185 -14.18 -4.25 -9.94
N GLY A 186 -13.78 -5.50 -10.21
CA GLY A 186 -13.88 -6.10 -11.55
C GLY A 186 -12.92 -5.52 -12.59
N LEU A 187 -11.74 -5.08 -12.16
CA LEU A 187 -10.71 -4.51 -13.03
C LEU A 187 -9.67 -5.55 -13.46
N VAL A 188 -9.20 -5.44 -14.70
CA VAL A 188 -8.12 -6.26 -15.25
C VAL A 188 -7.10 -5.35 -15.93
N LEU A 189 -5.82 -5.65 -15.81
CA LEU A 189 -4.81 -4.96 -16.63
C LEU A 189 -4.98 -5.36 -18.08
N SER A 190 -5.01 -4.38 -18.99
CA SER A 190 -4.96 -4.66 -20.42
C SER A 190 -3.63 -5.33 -20.75
N THR A 191 -3.70 -6.45 -21.47
CA THR A 191 -2.53 -7.15 -22.05
C THR A 191 -2.01 -6.42 -23.28
#